data_AF-A0A2D9TB23-F1
#
_entry.id   AF-A0A2D9TB23-F1
#
_cell.length_a   1.000
_cell.length_b   1.000
_cell.length_c   1.000
_cell.angle_alpha   90.00
_cell.angle_beta   90.00
_cell.angle_gamma   90.00
#
_symmetry.space_group_name_H-M   'P 1'
#
loop_
_entity.id
_entity.type
_entity.pdbx_description
1 polymer ?
#
loop_
_entity_poly.entity_id
_entity_poly.type
_entity_poly.pdbx_seq_one_letter_code
_entity_poly.pdbx_strand_id
1 'polypeptide(L)'
;MRSVLVLGLALTLACGDDDSSPDATVRGDHAGVSVDGSAHDGAVSDGGGDLDAETPTDAGTLCATDVDDPVDWAARVAAARSAGGAVHRVGDHAAFQAALDTVEPGDVILVEDGIYDGWSQLRVRRDGSAERPILFTAAARESGGDRDAVVFTGSTRHARFEGAAHYVWGGYTIEWMDEEAIRLDRASDPAEGSHDVRLTDLHVERCSRGRGNAIGTIDVFPGNERVRIDHSTFDTNYSHPRYRIEREDGVLTFSADGRVDHNVFRCSFMEGDSSEARAHNDFADGVPYEAGAVQTCCSPMEPDDVDAPLIIEHNDIRGFPSRAEPQHGDRLRADLRIDVDALPRSCGAPDVGADEVCACR
;
A
#
# COMPACT_ATOMS: atom_id res chain seq x y z
N MET A 1 -48.56 23.43 11.92
CA MET A 1 -48.98 22.69 13.14
C MET A 1 -48.97 21.20 12.87
N ARG A 2 -47.94 20.50 13.37
CA ARG A 2 -47.97 19.12 13.87
C ARG A 2 -46.56 18.82 14.37
N SER A 3 -46.36 19.09 15.65
CA SER A 3 -45.18 18.70 16.42
C SER A 3 -45.33 17.24 16.82
N VAL A 4 -44.28 16.45 16.66
CA VAL A 4 -44.17 15.12 17.27
C VAL A 4 -43.25 15.22 18.47
N LEU A 5 -43.83 14.82 19.60
CA LEU A 5 -43.26 14.71 20.93
C LEU A 5 -42.62 13.32 21.07
N VAL A 6 -41.38 13.23 21.56
CA VAL A 6 -40.85 11.98 22.14
C VAL A 6 -40.21 12.34 23.48
N LEU A 7 -40.76 11.72 24.53
CA LEU A 7 -40.32 11.77 25.92
C LEU A 7 -39.03 10.95 26.11
N GLY A 8 -38.17 11.44 27.01
CA GLY A 8 -36.81 10.90 27.22
C GLY A 8 -36.67 9.76 28.22
N LEU A 9 -35.41 9.42 28.47
CA LEU A 9 -34.94 8.70 29.65
C LEU A 9 -33.51 9.20 29.95
N ALA A 10 -33.35 9.90 31.07
CA ALA A 10 -32.05 10.30 31.58
C ALA A 10 -31.55 9.23 32.57
N LEU A 11 -30.35 8.71 32.34
CA LEU A 11 -29.61 7.90 33.30
C LEU A 11 -28.46 8.75 33.82
N THR A 12 -28.53 9.15 35.08
CA THR A 12 -27.47 9.87 35.79
C THR A 12 -26.49 8.83 36.35
N LEU A 13 -25.23 8.85 35.90
CA LEU A 13 -24.11 8.26 36.64
C LEU A 13 -23.22 9.40 37.15
N ALA A 14 -23.02 9.42 38.46
CA ALA A 14 -22.08 10.31 39.13
C ALA A 14 -20.66 9.75 39.00
N CYS A 15 -19.71 10.58 38.57
CA CYS A 15 -18.28 10.38 38.80
C CYS A 15 -17.72 11.65 39.44
N GLY A 16 -16.91 11.44 40.47
CA GLY A 16 -16.51 12.43 41.46
C GLY A 16 -15.44 13.41 40.99
N ASP A 17 -15.36 14.47 41.77
CA ASP A 17 -14.41 15.57 41.68
C ASP A 17 -13.00 15.08 42.06
N ASP A 18 -12.07 15.14 41.13
CA ASP A 18 -10.66 15.40 41.44
C ASP A 18 -10.10 16.37 40.39
N ASP A 19 -9.95 17.60 40.87
CA ASP A 19 -9.57 18.82 40.19
C ASP A 19 -8.04 18.89 40.07
N SER A 20 -7.50 18.44 38.92
CA SER A 20 -6.15 18.80 38.46
C SER A 20 -5.95 18.44 36.99
N SER A 21 -6.54 19.23 36.08
CA SER A 21 -6.15 19.21 34.66
C SER A 21 -4.86 20.02 34.47
N PRO A 22 -3.78 19.45 33.90
CA PRO A 22 -2.64 20.25 33.48
C PRO A 22 -3.00 21.10 32.25
N ASP A 23 -2.81 22.41 32.34
CA ASP A 23 -2.83 23.32 31.19
C ASP A 23 -1.71 22.93 30.21
N ALA A 24 -2.07 22.34 29.07
CA ALA A 24 -1.14 22.14 27.97
C ALA A 24 -1.15 23.40 27.07
N THR A 25 -0.16 24.28 27.26
CA THR A 25 0.13 25.33 26.27
C THR A 25 1.08 24.75 25.22
N VAL A 26 0.58 24.47 24.02
CA VAL A 26 1.42 24.11 22.87
C VAL A 26 1.84 25.39 22.14
N ARG A 27 3.15 25.62 22.03
CA ARG A 27 3.74 26.64 21.15
C ARG A 27 4.71 25.95 20.20
N GLY A 28 4.33 25.86 18.94
CA GLY A 28 5.17 25.38 17.85
C GLY A 28 4.45 25.58 16.53
N ASP A 29 5.11 26.24 15.59
CA ASP A 29 4.61 26.39 14.23
C ASP A 29 4.77 25.04 13.52
N HIS A 30 3.65 24.48 13.04
CA HIS A 30 3.53 23.20 12.32
C HIS A 30 3.56 21.91 13.15
N ALA A 31 2.42 21.53 13.74
CA ALA A 31 2.06 20.15 14.02
C ALA A 31 0.54 19.96 13.87
N GLY A 32 0.12 19.09 12.94
CA GLY A 32 -1.25 18.62 12.86
C GLY A 32 -1.57 17.76 14.08
N VAL A 33 -2.64 18.11 14.80
CA VAL A 33 -3.10 17.38 15.98
C VAL A 33 -4.16 16.38 15.53
N SER A 34 -3.91 15.09 15.74
CA SER A 34 -4.95 14.05 15.71
C SER A 34 -5.46 13.85 17.14
N VAL A 35 -6.77 14.04 17.35
CA VAL A 35 -7.44 13.74 18.63
C VAL A 35 -8.20 12.44 18.46
N ASP A 36 -7.74 11.40 19.15
CA ASP A 36 -8.44 10.12 19.20
C ASP A 36 -9.59 10.19 20.22
N GLY A 37 -10.80 9.91 19.76
CA GLY A 37 -12.04 10.23 20.46
C GLY A 37 -12.35 9.28 21.62
N SER A 38 -12.01 9.69 22.85
CA SER A 38 -12.80 9.36 24.04
C SER A 38 -13.56 10.62 24.46
N ALA A 39 -14.88 10.52 24.62
CA ALA A 39 -15.79 11.65 24.81
C ALA A 39 -15.30 12.69 25.82
N HIS A 40 -14.89 13.86 25.31
CA HIS A 40 -14.71 15.07 26.09
C HIS A 40 -15.76 16.08 25.67
N ASP A 41 -16.68 16.41 26.58
CA ASP A 41 -17.58 17.57 26.47
C ASP A 41 -16.78 18.86 26.68
N GLY A 42 -15.92 19.19 25.72
CA GLY A 42 -15.29 20.49 25.59
C GLY A 42 -15.89 21.18 24.37
N ALA A 43 -16.63 22.26 24.57
CA ALA A 43 -17.16 23.06 23.48
C ALA A 43 -15.99 23.68 22.68
N VAL A 44 -15.70 23.13 21.50
CA VAL A 44 -14.85 23.77 20.50
C VAL A 44 -15.69 24.87 19.87
N SER A 45 -15.51 26.11 20.33
CA SER A 45 -16.06 27.27 19.64
C SER A 45 -15.17 27.55 18.44
N ASP A 46 -15.63 27.17 17.25
CA ASP A 46 -14.98 27.54 16.00
C ASP A 46 -15.09 29.06 15.79
N GLY A 47 -13.95 29.67 15.51
CA GLY A 47 -13.81 31.09 15.26
C GLY A 47 -14.29 31.46 13.86
N GLY A 48 -15.58 31.31 13.59
CA GLY A 48 -16.30 32.04 12.54
C GLY A 48 -15.72 31.99 11.12
N GLY A 49 -15.40 30.80 10.61
CA GLY A 49 -15.28 30.55 9.18
C GLY A 49 -16.35 29.56 8.73
N ASP A 50 -17.20 29.95 7.78
CA ASP A 50 -18.11 29.04 7.09
C ASP A 50 -17.32 27.83 6.56
N LEU A 51 -17.55 26.64 7.11
CA LEU A 51 -17.22 25.39 6.43
C LEU A 51 -18.35 25.09 5.45
N ASP A 52 -18.40 25.86 4.37
CA ASP A 52 -19.05 25.39 3.16
C ASP A 52 -18.31 24.13 2.74
N ALA A 53 -19.03 23.02 2.66
CA ALA A 53 -18.55 21.80 2.02
C ALA A 53 -18.29 22.14 0.55
N GLU A 54 -17.07 22.59 0.24
CA GLU A 54 -16.68 22.89 -1.12
C GLU A 54 -16.84 21.61 -1.96
N THR A 55 -17.58 21.76 -3.05
CA THR A 55 -17.65 20.78 -4.12
C THR A 55 -16.22 20.48 -4.56
N PRO A 56 -15.79 19.22 -4.76
CA PRO A 56 -14.40 18.89 -5.10
C PRO A 56 -13.97 19.69 -6.33
N THR A 57 -13.14 20.70 -6.10
CA THR A 57 -12.64 21.60 -7.11
C THR A 57 -11.31 21.08 -7.61
N ASP A 58 -11.31 20.77 -8.90
CA ASP A 58 -10.17 20.69 -9.80
C ASP A 58 -9.13 19.58 -9.59
N ALA A 59 -8.83 18.96 -10.72
CA ALA A 59 -7.74 18.05 -10.94
C ALA A 59 -6.42 18.58 -10.36
N GLY A 60 -5.68 17.72 -9.66
CA GLY A 60 -4.28 17.61 -10.05
C GLY A 60 -3.15 17.69 -9.04
N THR A 61 -3.36 17.40 -7.76
CA THR A 61 -2.23 17.08 -6.88
C THR A 61 -2.69 16.03 -5.90
N LEU A 62 -1.92 14.95 -5.73
CA LEU A 62 -2.08 14.04 -4.59
C LEU A 62 -1.68 14.81 -3.32
N CYS A 63 -2.52 15.73 -2.87
CA CYS A 63 -2.33 16.44 -1.61
C CYS A 63 -2.45 15.44 -0.47
N ALA A 64 -1.65 15.62 0.59
CA ALA A 64 -1.57 14.73 1.77
C ALA A 64 -2.91 14.43 2.47
N THR A 65 -3.99 15.16 2.14
CA THR A 65 -5.35 14.97 2.68
C THR A 65 -6.27 14.12 1.79
N ASP A 66 -5.93 13.91 0.51
CA ASP A 66 -6.67 13.07 -0.44
C ASP A 66 -6.29 11.57 -0.33
N VAL A 67 -5.57 11.23 0.73
CA VAL A 67 -4.66 10.09 0.71
C VAL A 67 -5.34 8.87 1.34
N ASP A 68 -6.09 8.98 2.42
CA ASP A 68 -6.53 7.76 3.13
C ASP A 68 -7.87 7.16 2.70
N ASP A 69 -8.57 7.79 1.76
CA ASP A 69 -9.85 7.28 1.28
C ASP A 69 -9.71 6.30 0.09
N PRO A 70 -10.57 5.28 0.01
CA PRO A 70 -10.74 4.46 -1.18
C PRO A 70 -11.03 5.31 -2.41
N VAL A 71 -10.52 4.91 -3.57
CA VAL A 71 -10.75 5.64 -4.82
C VAL A 71 -12.22 5.55 -5.24
N ASP A 72 -12.90 6.70 -5.34
CA ASP A 72 -14.16 6.82 -6.08
C ASP A 72 -13.88 6.80 -7.59
N TRP A 73 -13.82 5.59 -8.15
CA TRP A 73 -13.53 5.38 -9.57
C TRP A 73 -14.53 6.07 -10.50
N ALA A 74 -15.80 6.08 -10.16
CA ALA A 74 -16.83 6.72 -10.97
C ALA A 74 -16.56 8.23 -11.07
N ALA A 75 -16.28 8.88 -9.93
CA ALA A 75 -15.92 10.29 -9.90
C ALA A 75 -14.60 10.58 -10.63
N ARG A 76 -13.55 9.76 -10.43
CA ARG A 76 -12.25 9.94 -11.09
C ARG A 76 -12.34 9.79 -12.61
N VAL A 77 -13.06 8.78 -13.10
CA VAL A 77 -13.28 8.58 -14.54
C VAL A 77 -14.10 9.74 -15.13
N ALA A 78 -15.15 10.19 -14.44
CA ALA A 78 -15.95 11.33 -14.89
C ALA A 78 -15.13 12.64 -14.93
N ALA A 79 -14.28 12.88 -13.94
CA ALA A 79 -13.39 14.04 -13.87
C ALA A 79 -12.36 14.02 -15.00
N ALA A 80 -11.69 12.89 -15.24
CA ALA A 80 -10.71 12.73 -16.31
C ALA A 80 -11.32 13.04 -17.69
N ARG A 81 -12.53 12.55 -17.97
CA ARG A 81 -13.27 12.85 -19.19
C ARG A 81 -13.67 14.31 -19.30
N SER A 82 -14.14 14.91 -18.20
CA SER A 82 -14.54 16.32 -18.17
C SER A 82 -13.34 17.23 -18.43
N ALA A 83 -12.13 16.82 -18.01
CA ALA A 83 -10.86 17.46 -18.33
C ALA A 83 -10.33 17.16 -19.75
N GLY A 84 -11.10 16.43 -20.58
CA GLY A 84 -10.76 16.14 -21.98
C GLY A 84 -9.88 14.91 -22.20
N GLY A 85 -9.70 14.06 -21.18
CA GLY A 85 -9.02 12.77 -21.34
C GLY A 85 -9.79 11.80 -22.24
N ALA A 86 -9.09 11.05 -23.09
CA ALA A 86 -9.67 10.01 -23.90
C ALA A 86 -10.00 8.78 -23.06
N VAL A 87 -10.99 8.00 -23.52
CA VAL A 87 -11.40 6.74 -22.88
C VAL A 87 -11.11 5.60 -23.83
N HIS A 88 -10.17 4.75 -23.42
CA HIS A 88 -9.77 3.56 -24.15
C HIS A 88 -10.47 2.35 -23.54
N ARG A 89 -11.46 1.80 -24.24
CA ARG A 89 -12.16 0.58 -23.84
C ARG A 89 -11.49 -0.63 -24.48
N VAL A 90 -11.08 -1.60 -23.66
CA VAL A 90 -10.27 -2.74 -24.10
C VAL A 90 -10.86 -4.07 -23.61
N GLY A 91 -10.84 -5.09 -24.46
CA GLY A 91 -11.36 -6.44 -24.15
C GLY A 91 -10.45 -7.57 -24.65
N ASP A 92 -9.29 -7.25 -25.20
CA ASP A 92 -8.25 -8.20 -25.59
C ASP A 92 -6.85 -7.65 -25.27
N HIS A 93 -5.88 -8.55 -25.14
CA HIS A 93 -4.51 -8.21 -24.72
C HIS A 93 -3.82 -7.24 -25.69
N ALA A 94 -4.06 -7.39 -26.99
CA ALA A 94 -3.44 -6.55 -28.01
C ALA A 94 -4.01 -5.13 -27.98
N ALA A 95 -5.34 -5.00 -27.84
CA ALA A 95 -6.00 -3.71 -27.66
C ALA A 95 -5.54 -3.02 -26.37
N PHE A 96 -5.35 -3.78 -25.29
CA PHE A 96 -4.85 -3.21 -24.04
C PHE A 96 -3.40 -2.71 -24.17
N GLN A 97 -2.49 -3.50 -24.73
CA GLN A 97 -1.13 -3.01 -24.97
C GLN A 97 -1.11 -1.81 -25.92
N ALA A 98 -1.94 -1.81 -26.98
CA ALA A 98 -2.03 -0.68 -27.90
C ALA A 98 -2.54 0.61 -27.21
N ALA A 99 -3.49 0.49 -26.28
CA ALA A 99 -3.91 1.61 -25.45
C ALA A 99 -2.75 2.12 -24.58
N LEU A 100 -2.05 1.22 -23.87
CA LEU A 100 -0.88 1.57 -23.05
C LEU A 100 0.23 2.26 -23.86
N ASP A 101 0.40 1.89 -25.13
CA ASP A 101 1.41 2.49 -26.01
C ASP A 101 1.00 3.89 -26.54
N THR A 102 -0.28 4.26 -26.45
CA THR A 102 -0.83 5.48 -27.07
C THR A 102 -1.49 6.46 -26.09
N VAL A 103 -1.70 6.08 -24.83
CA VAL A 103 -2.27 6.97 -23.81
C VAL A 103 -1.45 8.26 -23.63
N GLU A 104 -2.20 9.33 -23.38
CA GLU A 104 -1.71 10.66 -23.04
C GLU A 104 -2.14 11.05 -21.60
N PRO A 105 -1.52 12.08 -21.00
CA PRO A 105 -1.91 12.56 -19.67
C PRO A 105 -3.41 12.84 -19.54
N GLY A 106 -4.02 12.23 -18.53
CA GLY A 106 -5.45 12.34 -18.22
C GLY A 106 -6.34 11.32 -18.91
N ASP A 107 -5.78 10.44 -19.74
CA ASP A 107 -6.54 9.36 -20.35
C ASP A 107 -6.99 8.31 -19.32
N VAL A 108 -8.06 7.61 -19.68
CA VAL A 108 -8.63 6.50 -18.91
C VAL A 108 -8.60 5.24 -19.76
N ILE A 109 -8.00 4.17 -19.25
CA ILE A 109 -8.13 2.82 -19.81
C ILE A 109 -9.17 2.05 -18.98
N LEU A 110 -10.24 1.61 -19.64
CA LEU A 110 -11.30 0.79 -19.06
C LEU A 110 -11.27 -0.61 -19.65
N VAL A 111 -11.10 -1.62 -18.81
CA VAL A 111 -11.19 -3.03 -19.23
C VAL A 111 -12.63 -3.49 -19.16
N GLU A 112 -13.16 -4.00 -20.27
CA GLU A 112 -14.51 -4.57 -20.29
C GLU A 112 -14.64 -5.75 -19.32
N ASP A 113 -15.85 -6.05 -18.88
CA ASP A 113 -16.09 -7.14 -17.92
C ASP A 113 -15.69 -8.49 -18.53
N GLY A 114 -14.97 -9.33 -17.75
CA GLY A 114 -14.51 -10.61 -18.25
C GLY A 114 -13.41 -11.27 -17.42
N ILE A 115 -13.12 -12.51 -17.77
CA ILE A 115 -11.98 -13.28 -17.27
C ILE A 115 -10.94 -13.38 -18.38
N TYR A 116 -9.72 -12.94 -18.08
CA TYR A 116 -8.65 -12.74 -19.02
C TYR A 116 -7.48 -13.67 -18.70
N ASP A 117 -7.54 -14.87 -19.29
CA ASP A 117 -6.54 -15.93 -19.11
C ASP A 117 -5.31 -15.71 -20.00
N GLY A 118 -4.12 -15.86 -19.42
CA GLY A 118 -2.84 -15.80 -20.13
C GLY A 118 -2.38 -14.39 -20.55
N TRP A 119 -3.09 -13.33 -20.15
CA TRP A 119 -2.66 -11.95 -20.40
C TRP A 119 -1.44 -11.65 -19.55
N SER A 120 -0.29 -11.58 -20.22
CA SER A 120 0.99 -11.45 -19.55
C SER A 120 1.79 -10.27 -20.06
N GLN A 121 2.59 -9.70 -19.15
CA GLN A 121 3.62 -8.70 -19.44
C GLN A 121 3.10 -7.45 -20.15
N LEU A 122 1.97 -6.91 -19.70
CA LEU A 122 1.56 -5.57 -20.13
C LEU A 122 2.66 -4.58 -19.76
N ARG A 123 3.12 -3.81 -20.74
CA ARG A 123 4.25 -2.90 -20.56
C ARG A 123 3.75 -1.48 -20.47
N VAL A 124 3.98 -0.86 -19.32
CA VAL A 124 3.58 0.50 -18.99
C VAL A 124 4.79 1.40 -19.11
N ARG A 125 4.75 2.38 -20.04
CA ARG A 125 5.90 3.21 -20.43
C ARG A 125 5.60 4.69 -20.66
N ARG A 126 4.32 5.02 -20.78
CA ARG A 126 3.89 6.40 -21.02
C ARG A 126 3.83 7.08 -19.66
N ASP A 127 3.84 8.40 -19.67
CA ASP A 127 3.70 9.19 -18.45
C ASP A 127 2.36 9.92 -18.49
N GLY A 128 1.69 9.94 -17.34
CA GLY A 128 0.68 10.95 -17.06
C GLY A 128 1.34 12.29 -16.69
N SER A 129 0.58 13.16 -16.04
CA SER A 129 1.15 14.28 -15.29
C SER A 129 0.59 14.30 -13.88
N ALA A 130 1.23 15.04 -12.98
CA ALA A 130 0.70 15.27 -11.63
C ALA A 130 -0.75 15.77 -11.67
N GLU A 131 -1.07 16.65 -12.62
CA GLU A 131 -2.40 17.22 -12.78
C GLU A 131 -3.39 16.28 -13.48
N ARG A 132 -2.87 15.43 -14.35
CA ARG A 132 -3.65 14.57 -15.24
C ARG A 132 -3.02 13.17 -15.25
N PRO A 133 -3.17 12.39 -14.16
CA PRO A 133 -2.66 11.03 -14.12
C PRO A 133 -3.40 10.17 -15.14
N ILE A 134 -2.76 9.10 -15.60
CA ILE A 134 -3.42 8.08 -16.40
C ILE A 134 -4.17 7.15 -15.45
N LEU A 135 -5.45 6.92 -15.71
CA LEU A 135 -6.28 6.03 -14.91
C LEU A 135 -6.42 4.67 -15.59
N PHE A 136 -6.26 3.60 -14.83
CA PHE A 136 -6.53 2.24 -15.29
C PHE A 136 -7.45 1.51 -14.31
N THR A 137 -8.60 1.05 -14.81
CA THR A 137 -9.57 0.30 -13.98
C THR A 137 -10.53 -0.57 -14.79
N ALA A 138 -11.34 -1.38 -14.11
CA ALA A 138 -12.42 -2.13 -14.74
C ALA A 138 -13.57 -1.21 -15.18
N ALA A 139 -14.17 -1.48 -16.34
CA ALA A 139 -15.25 -0.70 -16.90
C ALA A 139 -16.47 -0.62 -15.95
N ALA A 140 -16.77 -1.70 -15.23
CA ALA A 140 -17.82 -1.72 -14.22
C ALA A 140 -17.65 -0.62 -13.14
N ARG A 141 -16.40 -0.27 -12.78
CA ARG A 141 -16.09 0.74 -11.74
C ARG A 141 -16.55 2.14 -12.11
N GLU A 142 -16.66 2.46 -13.41
CA GLU A 142 -17.25 3.71 -13.90
C GLU A 142 -18.68 3.92 -13.38
N SER A 143 -19.41 2.83 -13.14
CA SER A 143 -20.79 2.84 -12.67
C SER A 143 -20.94 2.43 -11.20
N GLY A 144 -19.83 2.38 -10.45
CA GLY A 144 -19.81 1.88 -9.07
C GLY A 144 -19.97 0.36 -8.95
N GLY A 145 -19.71 -0.38 -10.04
CA GLY A 145 -19.77 -1.84 -10.08
C GLY A 145 -18.65 -2.51 -9.28
N ASP A 146 -18.70 -3.84 -9.21
CA ASP A 146 -17.73 -4.64 -8.47
C ASP A 146 -16.36 -4.69 -9.17
N ARG A 147 -15.28 -4.73 -8.39
CA ARG A 147 -13.92 -4.96 -8.91
C ARG A 147 -13.76 -6.37 -9.47
N ASP A 148 -14.50 -7.35 -8.94
CA ASP A 148 -14.45 -8.74 -9.43
C ASP A 148 -15.10 -8.92 -10.83
N ALA A 149 -15.62 -7.84 -11.44
CA ALA A 149 -16.10 -7.87 -12.83
C ALA A 149 -14.98 -8.09 -13.86
N VAL A 150 -13.72 -7.79 -13.50
CA VAL A 150 -12.53 -8.03 -14.32
C VAL A 150 -11.54 -8.86 -13.54
N VAL A 151 -11.18 -10.02 -14.10
CA VAL A 151 -10.24 -10.97 -13.49
C VAL A 151 -9.13 -11.28 -14.48
N PHE A 152 -7.88 -10.99 -14.13
CA PHE A 152 -6.71 -11.45 -14.87
C PHE A 152 -6.16 -12.72 -14.22
N THR A 153 -5.97 -13.79 -15.00
CA THR A 153 -5.61 -15.12 -14.47
C THR A 153 -4.61 -15.87 -15.36
N GLY A 154 -4.01 -16.93 -14.81
CA GLY A 154 -3.25 -17.95 -15.54
C GLY A 154 -2.04 -17.44 -16.33
N SER A 155 -1.37 -16.40 -15.84
CA SER A 155 -0.28 -15.73 -16.54
C SER A 155 1.00 -15.69 -15.70
N THR A 156 2.14 -15.43 -16.33
CA THR A 156 3.41 -15.32 -15.60
C THR A 156 3.47 -14.06 -14.74
N ARG A 157 2.99 -12.94 -15.27
CA ARG A 157 2.99 -11.60 -14.64
C ARG A 157 1.94 -10.75 -15.34
N HIS A 158 1.15 -9.98 -14.61
CA HIS A 158 0.14 -9.11 -15.23
C HIS A 158 0.75 -7.86 -15.87
N ALA A 159 1.43 -7.00 -15.09
CA ALA A 159 1.94 -5.71 -15.57
C ALA A 159 3.41 -5.45 -15.18
N ARG A 160 4.10 -4.68 -16.03
CA ARG A 160 5.48 -4.23 -15.85
C ARG A 160 5.59 -2.75 -16.17
N PHE A 161 5.93 -1.95 -15.17
CA PHE A 161 6.23 -0.53 -15.32
C PHE A 161 7.71 -0.38 -15.66
N GLU A 162 7.99 0.20 -16.83
CA GLU A 162 9.33 0.39 -17.38
C GLU A 162 9.61 1.91 -17.46
N GLY A 163 9.73 2.57 -16.30
CA GLY A 163 10.01 4.02 -16.21
C GLY A 163 8.79 4.93 -16.39
N ALA A 164 7.57 4.39 -16.22
CA ALA A 164 6.33 5.14 -16.35
C ALA A 164 5.96 5.94 -15.09
N ALA A 165 5.37 7.12 -15.26
CA ALA A 165 5.00 8.03 -14.17
C ALA A 165 3.52 8.45 -14.13
N HIS A 166 3.05 8.86 -12.95
CA HIS A 166 1.71 9.43 -12.72
C HIS A 166 0.55 8.52 -13.12
N TYR A 167 0.47 7.35 -12.49
CA TYR A 167 -0.62 6.38 -12.68
C TYR A 167 -1.47 6.20 -11.44
N VAL A 168 -2.77 6.01 -11.65
CA VAL A 168 -3.66 5.36 -10.67
C VAL A 168 -4.19 4.08 -11.29
N TRP A 169 -3.77 2.95 -10.72
CA TRP A 169 -3.90 1.63 -11.32
C TRP A 169 -4.60 0.68 -10.36
N GLY A 170 -5.81 0.23 -10.68
CA GLY A 170 -6.63 -0.43 -9.67
C GLY A 170 -8.07 -0.78 -10.01
N GLY A 171 -8.80 -1.35 -9.05
CA GLY A 171 -10.24 -1.61 -9.17
C GLY A 171 -10.59 -2.89 -9.94
N TYR A 172 -9.77 -3.93 -9.82
CA TYR A 172 -9.98 -5.24 -10.45
C TYR A 172 -9.22 -6.37 -9.73
N THR A 173 -9.40 -7.61 -10.20
CA THR A 173 -8.82 -8.82 -9.58
C THR A 173 -7.68 -9.40 -10.42
N ILE A 174 -6.61 -9.80 -9.73
CA ILE A 174 -5.46 -10.52 -10.29
C ILE A 174 -5.29 -11.82 -9.52
N GLU A 175 -5.37 -12.94 -10.22
CA GLU A 175 -5.25 -14.26 -9.59
C GLU A 175 -4.30 -15.19 -10.35
N TRP A 176 -3.78 -16.19 -9.64
CA TRP A 176 -3.02 -17.29 -10.26
C TRP A 176 -1.84 -16.86 -11.14
N MET A 177 -1.11 -15.84 -10.71
CA MET A 177 0.13 -15.44 -11.38
C MET A 177 1.29 -16.34 -10.92
N ASP A 178 2.08 -16.86 -11.88
CA ASP A 178 3.23 -17.69 -11.56
C ASP A 178 4.34 -16.88 -10.85
N GLU A 179 4.54 -15.63 -11.26
CA GLU A 179 5.49 -14.68 -10.66
C GLU A 179 4.74 -13.53 -9.98
N GLU A 180 5.30 -12.32 -10.00
CA GLU A 180 4.62 -11.14 -9.46
C GLU A 180 3.38 -10.74 -10.28
N ALA A 181 2.35 -10.23 -9.62
CA ALA A 181 1.21 -9.61 -10.28
C ALA A 181 1.66 -8.32 -10.99
N ILE A 182 2.36 -7.45 -10.27
CA ILE A 182 2.83 -6.16 -10.80
C ILE A 182 4.31 -6.00 -10.47
N ARG A 183 5.08 -5.54 -11.46
CA ARG A 183 6.50 -5.23 -11.31
C ARG A 183 6.75 -3.76 -11.68
N LEU A 184 7.43 -3.02 -10.83
CA LEU A 184 8.10 -1.78 -11.19
C LEU A 184 9.58 -2.10 -11.37
N ASP A 185 10.08 -1.91 -12.60
CA ASP A 185 11.44 -2.31 -12.95
C ASP A 185 12.51 -1.50 -12.22
N ARG A 186 13.70 -2.10 -12.14
CA ARG A 186 14.87 -1.38 -11.69
C ARG A 186 15.19 -0.25 -12.66
N ALA A 187 15.51 0.92 -12.12
CA ALA A 187 16.18 1.99 -12.84
C ALA A 187 17.55 2.27 -12.22
N SER A 188 18.55 2.52 -13.07
CA SER A 188 19.88 2.93 -12.63
C SER A 188 19.93 4.39 -12.18
N ASP A 189 19.04 5.21 -12.73
CA ASP A 189 18.81 6.60 -12.34
C ASP A 189 17.36 6.72 -11.85
N PRO A 190 17.10 7.22 -10.62
CA PRO A 190 15.74 7.44 -10.14
C PRO A 190 14.88 8.29 -11.07
N ALA A 191 15.48 9.21 -11.85
CA ALA A 191 14.77 10.01 -12.85
C ALA A 191 14.26 9.19 -14.04
N GLU A 192 14.81 7.99 -14.26
CA GLU A 192 14.39 7.03 -15.29
C GLU A 192 13.46 5.94 -14.74
N GLY A 193 13.28 5.88 -13.42
CA GLY A 193 12.40 4.93 -12.77
C GLY A 193 10.95 5.37 -12.75
N SER A 194 10.08 4.43 -12.44
CA SER A 194 8.67 4.73 -12.26
C SER A 194 8.46 5.55 -11.00
N HIS A 195 7.65 6.60 -11.13
CA HIS A 195 7.36 7.49 -10.03
C HIS A 195 5.92 8.00 -10.00
N ASP A 196 5.44 8.35 -8.80
CA ASP A 196 4.06 8.83 -8.60
C ASP A 196 3.01 7.80 -9.09
N VAL A 197 3.24 6.52 -8.76
CA VAL A 197 2.36 5.40 -9.11
C VAL A 197 1.56 4.99 -7.89
N ARG A 198 0.23 5.02 -7.99
CA ARG A 198 -0.70 4.50 -6.98
C ARG A 198 -1.32 3.20 -7.47
N LEU A 199 -0.97 2.09 -6.82
CA LEU A 199 -1.58 0.78 -6.98
C LEU A 199 -2.64 0.60 -5.91
N THR A 200 -3.93 0.59 -6.28
CA THR A 200 -5.01 0.70 -5.28
C THR A 200 -6.23 -0.13 -5.62
N ASP A 201 -7.04 -0.50 -4.62
CA ASP A 201 -8.29 -1.24 -4.80
C ASP A 201 -8.11 -2.52 -5.66
N LEU A 202 -6.96 -3.18 -5.49
CA LEU A 202 -6.67 -4.45 -6.14
C LEU A 202 -7.16 -5.60 -5.27
N HIS A 203 -7.65 -6.65 -5.88
CA HIS A 203 -7.75 -7.96 -5.24
C HIS A 203 -6.70 -8.87 -5.85
N VAL A 204 -5.59 -9.08 -5.12
CA VAL A 204 -4.50 -9.93 -5.57
C VAL A 204 -4.56 -11.24 -4.79
N GLU A 205 -4.77 -12.34 -5.47
CA GLU A 205 -4.84 -13.64 -4.82
C GLU A 205 -4.04 -14.74 -5.52
N ARG A 206 -3.55 -15.72 -4.76
CA ARG A 206 -2.94 -16.93 -5.33
C ARG A 206 -1.76 -16.68 -6.28
N CYS A 207 -1.09 -15.54 -6.16
CA CYS A 207 0.04 -15.14 -7.00
C CYS A 207 1.41 -15.53 -6.40
N SER A 208 2.47 -15.36 -7.20
CA SER A 208 3.90 -15.58 -6.84
C SER A 208 4.28 -17.03 -6.52
N ARG A 209 3.57 -18.01 -7.08
CA ARG A 209 3.75 -19.44 -6.72
C ARG A 209 5.04 -20.08 -7.27
N GLY A 210 5.50 -19.65 -8.43
CA GLY A 210 6.54 -20.32 -9.21
C GLY A 210 7.98 -20.05 -8.74
N ARG A 211 8.19 -19.06 -7.87
CA ARG A 211 9.54 -18.53 -7.58
C ARG A 211 9.94 -18.55 -6.11
N GLY A 212 9.11 -19.13 -5.25
CA GLY A 212 9.37 -19.19 -3.82
C GLY A 212 9.41 -17.78 -3.19
N ASN A 213 10.11 -17.65 -2.07
CA ASN A 213 10.15 -16.43 -1.27
C ASN A 213 10.99 -15.31 -1.90
N ALA A 214 11.48 -15.46 -3.13
CA ALA A 214 12.38 -14.52 -3.76
C ALA A 214 11.65 -13.40 -4.54
N ILE A 215 10.34 -13.50 -4.77
CA ILE A 215 9.53 -12.56 -5.57
C ILE A 215 8.26 -12.14 -4.81
N GLY A 216 8.00 -10.83 -4.73
CA GLY A 216 6.78 -10.29 -4.13
C GLY A 216 5.55 -10.46 -5.02
N THR A 217 4.35 -10.24 -4.49
CA THR A 217 3.14 -10.14 -5.33
C THR A 217 3.13 -8.85 -6.13
N ILE A 218 3.62 -7.78 -5.52
CA ILE A 218 3.96 -6.54 -6.19
C ILE A 218 5.42 -6.28 -5.86
N ASP A 219 6.28 -6.23 -6.87
CA ASP A 219 7.71 -5.98 -6.69
C ASP A 219 8.06 -4.57 -7.16
N VAL A 220 8.59 -3.75 -6.25
CA VAL A 220 9.13 -2.42 -6.50
C VAL A 220 10.65 -2.50 -6.40
N PHE A 221 11.34 -2.53 -7.54
CA PHE A 221 12.82 -2.59 -7.58
C PHE A 221 13.46 -1.23 -7.24
N PRO A 222 14.76 -1.16 -6.93
CA PRO A 222 15.44 0.13 -6.72
C PRO A 222 15.31 1.12 -7.87
N GLY A 223 15.38 2.40 -7.54
CA GLY A 223 15.28 3.51 -8.50
C GLY A 223 13.84 3.95 -8.81
N ASN A 224 12.82 3.43 -8.13
CA ASN A 224 11.45 3.94 -8.23
C ASN A 224 11.15 4.90 -7.06
N GLU A 225 10.23 5.84 -7.22
CA GLU A 225 9.95 6.87 -6.21
C GLU A 225 8.46 7.14 -6.02
N ARG A 226 8.03 7.49 -4.79
CA ARG A 226 6.64 7.91 -4.52
C ARG A 226 5.61 6.89 -5.03
N VAL A 227 5.93 5.61 -4.83
CA VAL A 227 5.04 4.50 -5.15
C VAL A 227 4.15 4.26 -3.94
N ARG A 228 2.85 4.10 -4.18
CA ARG A 228 1.87 3.80 -3.13
C ARG A 228 1.11 2.53 -3.45
N ILE A 229 0.98 1.66 -2.45
CA ILE A 229 0.19 0.43 -2.52
C ILE A 229 -0.86 0.50 -1.43
N ASP A 230 -2.11 0.72 -1.80
CA ASP A 230 -3.17 0.98 -0.81
C ASP A 230 -4.51 0.33 -1.10
N HIS A 231 -5.39 0.25 -0.09
CA HIS A 231 -6.77 -0.24 -0.21
C HIS A 231 -6.94 -1.59 -0.92
N SER A 232 -5.89 -2.41 -0.93
CA SER A 232 -5.85 -3.64 -1.69
C SER A 232 -6.01 -4.84 -0.77
N THR A 233 -6.58 -5.92 -1.30
CA THR A 233 -6.69 -7.19 -0.60
C THR A 233 -5.66 -8.16 -1.17
N PHE A 234 -4.78 -8.65 -0.32
CA PHE A 234 -3.81 -9.69 -0.64
C PHE A 234 -4.23 -10.98 0.05
N ASP A 235 -4.69 -11.95 -0.73
CA ASP A 235 -5.21 -13.21 -0.21
C ASP A 235 -4.49 -14.44 -0.75
N THR A 236 -4.08 -15.35 0.12
CA THR A 236 -3.58 -16.67 -0.30
C THR A 236 -2.43 -16.57 -1.31
N ASN A 237 -1.66 -15.49 -1.21
CA ASN A 237 -0.49 -15.28 -2.05
C ASN A 237 0.71 -15.97 -1.41
N TYR A 238 1.62 -16.45 -2.25
CA TYR A 238 2.87 -17.03 -1.76
C TYR A 238 3.79 -15.97 -1.14
N SER A 239 3.63 -14.70 -1.54
CA SER A 239 4.41 -13.57 -1.03
C SER A 239 3.53 -12.32 -0.91
N HIS A 240 4.10 -11.23 -0.39
CA HIS A 240 3.43 -9.95 -0.21
C HIS A 240 4.05 -8.88 -1.11
N PRO A 241 3.49 -7.66 -1.20
CA PRO A 241 4.17 -6.53 -1.82
C PRO A 241 5.55 -6.29 -1.22
N ARG A 242 6.52 -5.89 -2.05
CA ARG A 242 7.92 -5.70 -1.66
C ARG A 242 8.53 -4.49 -2.33
N TYR A 243 9.17 -3.66 -1.53
CA TYR A 243 10.18 -2.69 -1.90
C TYR A 243 11.54 -3.35 -1.71
N ARG A 244 12.25 -3.54 -2.82
CA ARG A 244 13.56 -4.19 -2.81
C ARG A 244 14.64 -3.20 -2.44
N ILE A 245 15.55 -3.68 -1.61
CA ILE A 245 16.83 -3.05 -1.32
C ILE A 245 17.90 -3.96 -1.92
N GLU A 246 18.76 -3.40 -2.76
CA GLU A 246 19.81 -4.15 -3.44
C GLU A 246 21.15 -3.44 -3.27
N ARG A 247 22.26 -4.18 -3.29
CA ARG A 247 23.60 -3.61 -3.22
C ARG A 247 24.22 -3.58 -4.62
N GLU A 248 24.55 -2.40 -5.11
CA GLU A 248 25.23 -2.16 -6.38
C GLU A 248 26.56 -1.46 -6.11
N ASP A 249 27.68 -2.07 -6.54
CA ASP A 249 29.04 -1.58 -6.28
C ASP A 249 29.36 -1.23 -4.81
N GLY A 250 28.77 -2.00 -3.89
CA GLY A 250 28.93 -1.80 -2.45
C GLY A 250 27.97 -0.79 -1.83
N VAL A 251 27.21 -0.05 -2.65
CA VAL A 251 26.23 0.97 -2.24
C VAL A 251 24.84 0.35 -2.22
N LEU A 252 24.05 0.65 -1.18
CA LEU A 252 22.65 0.24 -1.14
C LEU A 252 21.82 1.13 -2.05
N THR A 253 21.01 0.49 -2.87
CA THR A 253 20.05 1.10 -3.79
C THR A 253 18.66 0.65 -3.37
N PHE A 254 17.73 1.60 -3.31
CA PHE A 254 16.37 1.36 -2.87
C PHE A 254 15.40 2.28 -3.63
N SER A 255 14.11 2.11 -3.39
CA SER A 255 13.08 3.04 -3.85
C SER A 255 12.75 4.05 -2.76
N ALA A 256 12.66 5.32 -3.11
CA ALA A 256 12.38 6.39 -2.15
C ALA A 256 10.88 6.68 -2.01
N ASP A 257 10.50 7.20 -0.84
CA ASP A 257 9.15 7.68 -0.53
C ASP A 257 8.03 6.67 -0.83
N GLY A 258 8.30 5.39 -0.56
CA GLY A 258 7.31 4.34 -0.70
C GLY A 258 6.23 4.44 0.37
N ARG A 259 5.00 4.03 0.05
CA ARG A 259 3.92 3.89 1.04
C ARG A 259 3.12 2.62 0.81
N VAL A 260 2.83 1.91 1.90
CA VAL A 260 1.97 0.72 1.92
C VAL A 260 0.96 0.87 3.05
N ASP A 261 -0.29 1.14 2.71
CA ASP A 261 -1.28 1.51 3.72
C ASP A 261 -2.71 1.02 3.42
N HIS A 262 -3.55 0.88 4.44
CA HIS A 262 -4.96 0.48 4.28
C HIS A 262 -5.19 -0.83 3.51
N ASN A 263 -4.21 -1.73 3.46
CA ASN A 263 -4.34 -3.02 2.80
C ASN A 263 -4.87 -4.07 3.78
N VAL A 264 -5.54 -5.09 3.23
CA VAL A 264 -5.93 -6.29 3.96
C VAL A 264 -5.05 -7.45 3.51
N PHE A 265 -4.20 -7.92 4.41
CA PHE A 265 -3.40 -9.13 4.23
C PHE A 265 -4.11 -10.28 4.91
N ARG A 266 -4.53 -11.27 4.12
CA ARG A 266 -5.18 -12.47 4.63
C ARG A 266 -4.54 -13.73 4.08
N CYS A 267 -4.54 -14.76 4.91
CA CYS A 267 -4.33 -16.13 4.47
C CYS A 267 -5.66 -16.86 4.61
N SER A 268 -6.56 -16.73 3.63
CA SER A 268 -7.74 -17.58 3.63
C SER A 268 -7.31 -18.99 3.26
N PHE A 269 -7.18 -19.85 4.27
CA PHE A 269 -7.08 -21.28 4.00
C PHE A 269 -8.27 -21.65 3.13
N MET A 270 -8.05 -22.38 2.04
CA MET A 270 -9.15 -23.03 1.34
C MET A 270 -9.78 -24.03 2.31
N GLU A 271 -10.78 -23.58 3.07
CA GLU A 271 -11.59 -24.38 3.99
C GLU A 271 -12.34 -25.42 3.15
N GLY A 272 -11.66 -26.52 2.82
CA GLY A 272 -12.26 -27.57 2.01
C GLY A 272 -11.30 -28.61 1.45
N ASP A 273 -10.06 -28.24 1.13
CA ASP A 273 -9.11 -29.18 0.53
C ASP A 273 -7.79 -29.24 1.29
N SER A 274 -7.80 -29.96 2.42
CA SER A 274 -6.64 -30.11 3.30
C SER A 274 -5.41 -30.77 2.66
N SER A 275 -5.52 -31.29 1.43
CA SER A 275 -4.41 -31.92 0.73
C SER A 275 -3.71 -30.98 -0.25
N GLU A 276 -4.47 -30.25 -1.07
CA GLU A 276 -3.91 -29.22 -1.96
C GLU A 276 -3.61 -27.92 -1.21
N ALA A 277 -4.44 -27.52 -0.24
CA ALA A 277 -4.19 -26.31 0.55
C ALA A 277 -2.92 -26.41 1.42
N ARG A 278 -2.52 -27.62 1.84
CA ARG A 278 -1.23 -27.84 2.51
C ARG A 278 -0.06 -27.78 1.53
N ALA A 279 -0.18 -28.42 0.37
CA ALA A 279 0.88 -28.40 -0.64
C ALA A 279 1.13 -26.99 -1.25
N HIS A 280 0.13 -26.09 -1.18
CA HIS A 280 0.20 -24.77 -1.80
C HIS A 280 0.39 -23.59 -0.83
N ASN A 281 0.11 -23.76 0.46
CA ASN A 281 0.38 -22.76 1.51
C ASN A 281 1.45 -23.21 2.52
N ASP A 282 2.25 -24.22 2.19
CA ASP A 282 3.53 -24.45 2.86
C ASP A 282 4.46 -23.27 2.50
N PHE A 283 4.23 -22.12 3.14
CA PHE A 283 5.36 -21.36 3.65
C PHE A 283 6.22 -22.39 4.37
N ALA A 284 7.36 -22.74 3.79
CA ALA A 284 8.20 -23.79 4.33
C ALA A 284 8.37 -23.52 5.84
N ASP A 285 8.24 -24.56 6.68
CA ASP A 285 8.43 -24.43 8.11
C ASP A 285 9.71 -23.59 8.38
N GLY A 286 9.55 -22.43 9.02
CA GLY A 286 10.64 -21.49 9.29
C GLY A 286 10.80 -20.31 8.34
N VAL A 287 9.93 -20.10 7.34
CA VAL A 287 9.86 -18.81 6.63
C VAL A 287 9.21 -17.78 7.56
N PRO A 288 9.94 -16.73 7.98
CA PRO A 288 9.38 -15.69 8.83
C PRO A 288 8.19 -15.06 8.13
N TYR A 289 7.11 -14.83 8.88
CA TYR A 289 6.01 -14.03 8.37
C TYR A 289 6.46 -12.57 8.31
N GLU A 290 6.89 -12.14 7.13
CA GLU A 290 7.22 -10.75 6.85
C GLU A 290 5.92 -10.03 6.45
N ALA A 291 5.09 -9.69 7.44
CA ALA A 291 4.17 -8.57 7.28
C ALA A 291 4.98 -7.27 7.32
N GLY A 292 5.68 -7.01 6.23
CA GLY A 292 6.53 -5.87 6.06
C GLY A 292 6.93 -5.83 4.61
N ALA A 293 6.65 -4.72 3.95
CA ALA A 293 6.94 -4.55 2.53
C ALA A 293 8.44 -4.39 2.23
N VAL A 294 9.34 -4.75 3.16
CA VAL A 294 10.79 -4.69 2.97
C VAL A 294 11.36 -6.07 3.28
N GLN A 295 11.62 -6.84 2.23
CA GLN A 295 12.48 -8.01 2.35
C GLN A 295 13.89 -7.63 1.92
N THR A 296 14.85 -7.97 2.78
CA THR A 296 16.28 -7.81 2.50
C THR A 296 16.80 -9.20 2.17
N CYS A 297 16.95 -9.51 0.89
CA CYS A 297 17.37 -10.86 0.51
C CYS A 297 18.83 -11.12 0.94
N CYS A 298 18.99 -12.10 1.83
CA CYS A 298 20.18 -12.94 1.98
C CYS A 298 21.44 -12.32 2.60
N SER A 299 21.38 -11.14 3.20
CA SER A 299 22.44 -10.67 4.11
C SER A 299 21.79 -9.97 5.29
N PRO A 300 22.26 -10.19 6.53
CA PRO A 300 21.86 -9.32 7.63
C PRO A 300 22.26 -7.89 7.23
N MET A 301 21.28 -7.05 6.95
CA MET A 301 21.51 -5.61 6.92
C MET A 301 21.74 -5.17 8.34
N GLU A 302 22.82 -4.44 8.58
CA GLU A 302 22.95 -3.73 9.84
C GLU A 302 21.84 -2.64 9.87
N PRO A 303 21.06 -2.55 10.97
CA PRO A 303 19.92 -1.63 11.06
C PRO A 303 20.26 -0.16 10.79
N ASP A 304 21.54 0.20 10.93
CA ASP A 304 22.04 1.58 10.83
C ASP A 304 22.33 2.01 9.38
N ASP A 305 22.24 1.10 8.39
CA ASP A 305 22.69 1.35 7.02
C ASP A 305 21.59 1.86 6.06
N VAL A 306 20.32 1.94 6.48
CA VAL A 306 19.21 2.21 5.55
C VAL A 306 18.20 3.23 6.08
N ASP A 307 18.41 4.51 5.73
CA ASP A 307 17.38 5.55 5.73
C ASP A 307 16.52 5.42 4.46
N ALA A 308 15.78 4.30 4.32
CA ALA A 308 14.79 4.16 3.25
C ALA A 308 13.44 4.63 3.81
N PRO A 309 12.91 5.80 3.41
CA PRO A 309 11.61 6.26 3.87
C PRO A 309 10.51 5.42 3.21
N LEU A 310 10.15 4.32 3.87
CA LEU A 310 8.97 3.54 3.57
C LEU A 310 7.97 3.72 4.70
N ILE A 311 6.78 4.20 4.35
CA ILE A 311 5.67 4.35 5.30
C ILE A 311 4.80 3.10 5.24
N ILE A 312 4.63 2.41 6.38
CA ILE A 312 3.73 1.26 6.52
C ILE A 312 2.75 1.54 7.66
N GLU A 313 1.47 1.70 7.35
CA GLU A 313 0.46 2.11 8.33
C GLU A 313 -0.95 1.62 7.96
N HIS A 314 -1.85 1.53 8.95
CA HIS A 314 -3.26 1.21 8.74
C HIS A 314 -3.56 -0.09 7.96
N ASN A 315 -2.60 -1.02 7.91
CA ASN A 315 -2.80 -2.33 7.28
C ASN A 315 -3.45 -3.31 8.26
N ASP A 316 -4.36 -4.14 7.76
CA ASP A 316 -5.05 -5.18 8.51
C ASP A 316 -4.51 -6.56 8.14
N ILE A 317 -4.02 -7.31 9.14
CA ILE A 317 -3.36 -8.60 8.98
C ILE A 317 -4.22 -9.67 9.66
N ARG A 318 -4.84 -10.56 8.87
CA ARG A 318 -5.84 -11.55 9.32
C ARG A 318 -5.48 -12.99 8.96
N GLY A 319 -5.94 -13.95 9.78
CA GLY A 319 -6.02 -15.37 9.39
C GLY A 319 -4.77 -16.22 9.64
N PHE A 320 -3.87 -15.79 10.52
CA PHE A 320 -2.64 -16.56 10.81
C PHE A 320 -2.88 -17.60 11.91
N PRO A 321 -2.57 -18.88 11.66
CA PRO A 321 -2.72 -19.91 12.68
C PRO A 321 -1.75 -19.63 13.82
N SER A 322 -2.28 -19.57 15.04
CA SER A 322 -1.61 -19.21 16.30
C SER A 322 -0.46 -20.14 16.75
N ARG A 323 0.03 -21.02 15.88
CA ARG A 323 1.06 -22.04 16.21
C ARG A 323 2.50 -21.60 15.96
N ALA A 324 2.72 -20.47 15.30
CA ALA A 324 4.00 -19.80 15.35
C ALA A 324 3.99 -18.88 16.58
N GLU A 325 4.56 -19.33 17.70
CA GLU A 325 5.02 -18.37 18.71
C GLU A 325 5.95 -17.37 17.99
N PRO A 326 5.72 -16.05 18.09
CA PRO A 326 6.65 -15.07 17.57
C PRO A 326 8.00 -15.33 18.23
N GLN A 327 9.01 -15.76 17.46
CA GLN A 327 10.33 -16.05 18.03
C GLN A 327 11.11 -14.78 18.45
N HIS A 328 10.53 -13.59 18.26
CA HIS A 328 11.02 -12.35 18.84
C HIS A 328 9.84 -11.53 19.37
N GLY A 329 10.04 -10.87 20.52
CA GLY A 329 9.01 -10.24 21.35
C GLY A 329 8.35 -8.99 20.77
N ASP A 330 7.94 -9.02 19.51
CA ASP A 330 7.26 -7.91 18.85
C ASP A 330 5.75 -8.12 18.88
N ARG A 331 5.11 -7.38 19.78
CA ARG A 331 3.70 -7.02 19.58
C ARG A 331 3.65 -6.05 18.41
N LEU A 332 3.38 -6.57 17.21
CA LEU A 332 2.99 -5.81 16.02
C LEU A 332 1.71 -5.00 16.32
N ARG A 333 1.89 -3.80 16.87
CA ARG A 333 1.04 -2.65 16.56
C ARG A 333 1.78 -1.89 15.47
N ALA A 334 1.28 -2.02 14.24
CA ALA A 334 1.87 -1.41 13.06
C ALA A 334 1.61 0.10 13.03
N ASP A 335 2.31 0.82 13.90
CA ASP A 335 2.80 2.18 13.63
C ASP A 335 4.32 2.07 13.61
N LEU A 336 4.87 1.39 12.60
CA LEU A 336 6.32 1.39 12.38
C LEU A 336 6.67 2.65 11.58
N ARG A 337 6.74 3.80 12.27
CA ARG A 337 7.57 4.90 11.82
C ARG A 337 9.01 4.56 12.20
N ILE A 338 9.82 4.16 11.23
CA ILE A 338 11.27 4.16 11.41
C ILE A 338 11.71 5.63 11.31
N ASP A 339 11.71 6.32 12.44
CA ASP A 339 12.23 7.69 12.56
C ASP A 339 13.66 7.59 13.13
N VAL A 340 14.66 7.62 12.26
CA VAL A 340 16.07 7.29 12.59
C VAL A 340 16.73 8.40 13.43
N ASP A 341 16.11 9.57 13.55
CA ASP A 341 16.65 10.73 14.27
C ASP A 341 16.35 10.74 15.79
N ALA A 342 15.60 9.77 16.32
CA ALA A 342 15.14 9.77 17.72
C ALA A 342 15.80 8.73 18.65
N LEU A 343 16.89 8.06 18.25
CA LEU A 343 17.60 7.14 19.15
C LEU A 343 18.61 7.88 20.06
N PRO A 344 18.59 7.65 21.39
CA PRO A 344 19.56 8.25 22.28
C PRO A 344 20.97 7.76 21.94
N ARG A 345 21.80 8.66 21.42
CA ARG A 345 23.25 8.46 21.28
C ARG A 345 23.87 8.32 22.67
N SER A 346 23.97 7.10 23.20
CA SER A 346 25.09 6.65 24.06
C SER A 346 24.83 5.27 24.65
N CYS A 347 25.49 4.26 24.10
CA CYS A 347 26.08 3.19 24.90
C CYS A 347 27.57 3.16 24.52
N GLY A 348 28.40 3.76 25.37
CA GLY A 348 29.84 3.67 25.22
C GLY A 348 30.29 2.21 25.29
N ALA A 349 31.03 1.76 24.27
CA ALA A 349 31.77 0.53 24.34
C ALA A 349 32.87 0.66 25.41
N PRO A 350 33.06 -0.33 26.30
CA PRO A 350 34.30 -0.41 27.04
C PRO A 350 35.41 -0.92 26.11
N ASP A 351 36.51 -0.18 26.08
CA ASP A 351 37.81 -0.63 25.58
C ASP A 351 38.16 -2.00 26.19
N VAL A 352 38.34 -3.01 25.33
CA VAL A 352 39.11 -4.19 25.70
C VAL A 352 40.01 -4.56 24.53
N GLY A 353 41.30 -4.35 24.74
CA GLY A 353 42.36 -4.58 23.78
C GLY A 353 42.57 -6.06 23.46
N ALA A 354 43.18 -6.25 22.29
CA ALA A 354 43.73 -7.52 21.84
C ALA A 354 44.75 -8.07 22.85
N ASP A 355 44.55 -9.31 23.29
CA ASP A 355 45.54 -10.39 23.25
C ASP A 355 45.00 -11.67 23.92
N GLU A 356 45.61 -12.81 23.54
CA GLU A 356 45.57 -14.15 24.16
C GLU A 356 44.49 -15.17 23.73
N VAL A 357 44.90 -15.98 22.74
CA VAL A 357 45.06 -17.46 22.83
C VAL A 357 44.38 -18.16 24.01
N CYS A 358 43.38 -19.01 23.71
CA CYS A 358 43.40 -20.43 24.12
C CYS A 358 42.31 -21.24 23.40
N ALA A 359 42.76 -22.28 22.69
CA ALA A 359 41.96 -23.43 22.31
C ALA A 359 41.72 -24.33 23.54
N CYS A 360 40.52 -24.89 23.70
CA CYS A 360 40.32 -26.33 23.92
C CYS A 360 38.82 -26.71 24.09
N ARG A 361 38.45 -27.72 23.29
CA ARG A 361 37.29 -28.64 23.32
C ARG A 361 35.95 -28.16 22.79
#